data_AF-A0A355DQH3-F1
#
_entry.id   AF-A0A355DQH3-F1
#
_cell.length_a   1.000
_cell.length_b   1.000
_cell.length_c   1.000
_cell.angle_alpha   90.00
_cell.angle_beta   90.00
_cell.angle_gamma   90.00
#
_symmetry.space_group_name_H-M   'P 1'
#
loop_
_entity.id
_entity.type
_entity.pdbx_description
1 polymer ?
#
loop_
_entity_poly.entity_id
_entity_poly.type
_entity_poly.pdbx_seq_one_letter_code
_entity_poly.pdbx_strand_id
1 'polypeptide(L)'
;AIDGYGFHQGYFYPSQYVEKQALPKKLSGYSRRVFDQGLGRSIWFIYGADIPRIANSLLTFHPDRLSDLWSGIGLACTYAGGVHYDAIKALKIAAGNYQHHLAQGAAFAAKARQRAGNLTPHTELACQLLCGMSSDAAAEITDIALENLSPEEETPAYEVWRRRIQGQFQLLGANA
;
A
#
# COMPACT_ATOMS: atom_id res chain seq x y z
N ALA A 1 -11.19 9.17 -8.78
CA ALA A 1 -11.17 8.00 -7.88
C ALA A 1 -10.91 8.45 -6.44
N ILE A 2 -11.42 7.75 -5.42
CA ILE A 2 -11.39 8.19 -4.00
C ILE A 2 -9.98 8.10 -3.40
N ASP A 3 -9.19 7.13 -3.83
CA ASP A 3 -7.77 6.99 -3.49
C ASP A 3 -6.95 8.18 -4.03
N GLY A 4 -7.28 8.69 -5.22
CA GLY A 4 -6.69 9.93 -5.75
C GLY A 4 -7.05 11.15 -4.90
N TYR A 5 -8.27 11.19 -4.36
CA TYR A 5 -8.68 12.24 -3.42
C TYR A 5 -7.91 12.15 -2.09
N GLY A 6 -7.70 10.94 -1.56
CA GLY A 6 -6.84 10.70 -0.40
C GLY A 6 -5.41 11.19 -0.60
N PHE A 7 -4.83 10.86 -1.76
CA PHE A 7 -3.50 11.34 -2.13
C PHE A 7 -3.45 12.87 -2.18
N HIS A 8 -4.40 13.48 -2.90
CA HIS A 8 -4.47 14.94 -3.03
C HIS A 8 -4.57 15.63 -1.67
N GLN A 9 -5.44 15.17 -0.78
CA GLN A 9 -5.64 15.80 0.52
C GLN A 9 -4.39 15.67 1.41
N GLY A 10 -3.74 14.52 1.45
CA GLY A 10 -2.50 14.37 2.21
C GLY A 10 -1.32 15.15 1.66
N TYR A 11 -1.22 15.26 0.32
CA TYR A 11 -0.12 15.98 -0.32
C TYR A 11 -0.25 17.50 -0.18
N PHE A 12 -1.42 18.07 -0.43
CA PHE A 12 -1.62 19.52 -0.44
C PHE A 12 -2.06 20.09 0.93
N TYR A 13 -2.60 19.26 1.82
CA TYR A 13 -3.07 19.69 3.15
C TYR A 13 -2.59 18.75 4.28
N PRO A 14 -1.27 18.49 4.40
CA PRO A 14 -0.73 17.50 5.33
C PRO A 14 -1.07 17.80 6.80
N SER A 15 -1.09 19.07 7.22
CA SER A 15 -1.46 19.42 8.59
C SER A 15 -2.91 19.03 8.94
N GLN A 16 -3.82 19.04 7.97
CA GLN A 16 -5.21 18.65 8.21
C GLN A 16 -5.41 17.13 8.19
N TYR A 17 -4.81 16.43 7.22
CA TYR A 17 -5.15 15.02 6.96
C TYR A 17 -4.11 14.02 7.47
N VAL A 18 -2.87 14.46 7.71
CA VAL A 18 -1.81 13.61 8.29
C VAL A 18 -1.61 13.93 9.76
N GLU A 19 -1.43 15.19 10.14
CA GLU A 19 -1.20 15.57 11.55
C GLU A 19 -2.50 15.52 12.36
N LYS A 20 -3.54 16.23 11.91
CA LYS A 20 -4.86 16.25 12.57
C LYS A 20 -5.75 15.07 12.18
N GLN A 21 -5.30 14.26 11.21
CA GLN A 21 -5.96 13.02 10.79
C GLN A 21 -7.43 13.17 10.41
N ALA A 22 -7.84 14.34 9.93
CA ALA A 22 -9.24 14.62 9.62
C ALA A 22 -9.79 13.63 8.57
N LEU A 23 -11.04 13.22 8.74
CA LEU A 23 -11.77 12.43 7.75
C LEU A 23 -12.69 13.34 6.93
N PRO A 24 -12.73 13.20 5.59
CA PRO A 24 -13.68 13.95 4.78
C PRO A 24 -15.14 13.65 5.18
N LYS A 25 -15.91 14.68 5.50
CA LYS A 25 -17.30 14.54 6.00
C LYS A 25 -18.23 13.75 5.08
N LYS A 26 -18.01 13.83 3.76
CA LYS A 26 -18.81 13.16 2.73
C LYS A 26 -18.42 11.69 2.49
N LEU A 27 -17.36 11.20 3.13
CA LEU A 27 -16.94 9.80 3.04
C LEU A 27 -17.42 9.02 4.27
N SER A 28 -17.90 7.80 4.04
CA SER A 28 -18.37 6.87 5.05
C SER A 28 -18.08 5.41 4.65
N GLY A 29 -18.11 4.50 5.61
CA GLY A 29 -17.88 3.07 5.38
C GLY A 29 -16.59 2.81 4.59
N TYR A 30 -16.68 1.94 3.58
CA TYR A 30 -15.54 1.53 2.77
C TYR A 30 -14.80 2.67 2.06
N SER A 31 -15.50 3.75 1.69
CA SER A 31 -14.87 4.87 1.00
C SER A 31 -13.77 5.58 1.82
N ARG A 32 -13.85 5.55 3.15
CA ARG A 32 -12.79 6.07 4.04
C ARG A 32 -11.52 5.22 3.97
N ARG A 33 -11.68 3.90 3.82
CA ARG A 33 -10.55 2.97 3.64
C ARG A 33 -9.83 3.22 2.33
N VAL A 34 -10.58 3.42 1.24
CA VAL A 34 -10.01 3.78 -0.07
C VAL A 34 -9.30 5.14 -0.03
N PHE A 35 -9.83 6.11 0.74
CA PHE A 35 -9.15 7.37 0.99
C PHE A 35 -7.80 7.16 1.67
N ASP A 36 -7.71 6.30 2.68
CA ASP A 36 -6.47 6.02 3.40
C ASP A 36 -5.40 5.30 2.56
N GLN A 37 -5.80 4.50 1.56
CA GLN A 37 -4.85 3.97 0.56
C GLN A 37 -4.16 5.11 -0.21
N GLY A 38 -4.93 6.14 -0.55
CA GLY A 38 -4.44 7.38 -1.15
C GLY A 38 -3.55 8.17 -0.20
N LEU A 39 -4.01 8.35 1.03
CA LEU A 39 -3.30 9.11 2.07
C LEU A 39 -1.94 8.48 2.36
N GLY A 40 -1.88 7.15 2.47
CA GLY A 40 -0.63 6.41 2.66
C GLY A 40 0.38 6.67 1.54
N ARG A 41 -0.06 6.68 0.28
CA ARG A 41 0.82 7.07 -0.84
C ARG A 41 1.35 8.49 -0.67
N SER A 42 0.51 9.45 -0.25
CA SER A 42 0.97 10.84 -0.07
C SER A 42 1.99 10.99 1.06
N ILE A 43 1.84 10.23 2.16
CA ILE A 43 2.77 10.22 3.31
C ILE A 43 4.20 9.91 2.85
N TRP A 44 4.36 8.97 1.90
CA TRP A 44 5.68 8.67 1.31
C TRP A 44 6.35 9.92 0.71
N PHE A 45 5.60 10.72 -0.05
CA PHE A 45 6.14 11.88 -0.74
C PHE A 45 6.36 13.08 0.18
N ILE A 46 5.41 13.39 1.08
CA ILE A 46 5.55 14.57 1.96
C ILE A 46 6.68 14.41 2.99
N TYR A 47 7.01 13.16 3.36
CA TYR A 47 8.15 12.85 4.21
C TYR A 47 9.40 12.47 3.42
N GLY A 48 9.38 12.57 2.08
CA GLY A 48 10.56 12.34 1.24
C GLY A 48 11.16 10.94 1.42
N ALA A 49 10.32 9.92 1.62
CA ALA A 49 10.72 8.55 1.89
C ALA A 49 11.61 8.35 3.15
N ASP A 50 11.57 9.27 4.11
CA ASP A 50 12.20 9.14 5.43
C ASP A 50 11.45 8.11 6.28
N ILE A 51 12.01 6.89 6.38
CA ILE A 51 11.37 5.76 7.06
C ILE A 51 11.06 6.04 8.53
N PRO A 52 12.00 6.58 9.36
CA PRO A 52 11.66 7.00 10.72
C PRO A 52 10.48 7.96 10.81
N ARG A 53 10.42 8.99 9.95
CA ARG A 53 9.29 9.95 9.96
C ARG A 53 7.97 9.29 9.57
N ILE A 54 7.98 8.45 8.54
CA ILE A 54 6.80 7.69 8.11
C ILE A 54 6.31 6.80 9.25
N ALA A 55 7.19 6.00 9.85
CA ALA A 55 6.84 5.07 10.92
C ALA A 55 6.27 5.82 12.14
N ASN A 56 6.94 6.88 12.59
CA ASN A 56 6.50 7.68 13.73
C ASN A 56 5.15 8.38 13.48
N SER A 57 4.90 8.85 12.26
CA SER A 57 3.60 9.44 11.90
C SER A 57 2.48 8.41 12.03
N LEU A 58 2.70 7.19 11.53
CA LEU A 58 1.70 6.12 11.61
C LEU A 58 1.39 5.66 13.03
N LEU A 59 2.34 5.76 13.98
CA LEU A 59 2.06 5.45 15.39
C LEU A 59 0.95 6.32 16.01
N THR A 60 0.66 7.48 15.41
CA THR A 60 -0.39 8.38 15.89
C THR A 60 -1.77 8.06 15.32
N PHE A 61 -1.86 7.26 14.25
CA PHE A 61 -3.14 6.95 13.60
C PHE A 61 -3.92 5.88 14.35
N HIS A 62 -5.25 5.96 14.29
CA HIS A 62 -6.13 4.89 14.79
C HIS A 62 -5.82 3.55 14.08
N PRO A 63 -5.74 2.42 14.80
CA PRO A 63 -5.39 1.11 14.23
C PRO A 63 -6.17 0.71 12.98
N ASP A 64 -7.47 1.00 12.96
CA ASP A 64 -8.36 0.69 11.82
C ASP A 64 -7.96 1.35 10.49
N ARG A 65 -7.09 2.37 10.52
CA ARG A 65 -6.59 3.07 9.32
C ARG A 65 -5.26 2.52 8.82
N LEU A 66 -4.51 1.83 9.68
CA LEU A 66 -3.12 1.47 9.42
C LEU A 66 -2.98 0.49 8.26
N SER A 67 -3.89 -0.47 8.12
CA SER A 67 -3.89 -1.44 7.02
C SER A 67 -3.89 -0.77 5.64
N ASP A 68 -4.78 0.21 5.46
CA ASP A 68 -4.93 0.93 4.20
C ASP A 68 -3.76 1.91 3.97
N LEU A 69 -3.32 2.62 5.02
CA LEU A 69 -2.15 3.50 4.96
C LEU A 69 -0.87 2.74 4.56
N TRP A 70 -0.60 1.60 5.20
CA TRP A 70 0.55 0.74 4.87
C TRP A 70 0.49 0.20 3.45
N SER A 71 -0.70 -0.16 2.95
CA SER A 71 -0.85 -0.57 1.55
C SER A 71 -0.54 0.57 0.57
N GLY A 72 -0.93 1.81 0.89
CA GLY A 72 -0.58 2.99 0.10
C GLY A 72 0.93 3.25 0.09
N ILE A 73 1.58 3.14 1.25
CA ILE A 73 3.03 3.31 1.38
C ILE A 73 3.79 2.26 0.59
N GLY A 74 3.36 0.99 0.64
CA GLY A 74 3.99 -0.09 -0.13
C GLY A 74 3.93 0.12 -1.63
N LEU A 75 2.79 0.65 -2.11
CA LEU A 75 2.64 1.05 -3.51
C LEU A 75 3.58 2.20 -3.87
N ALA A 76 3.60 3.28 -3.08
CA ALA A 76 4.45 4.45 -3.36
C ALA A 76 5.94 4.09 -3.34
N CYS A 77 6.38 3.33 -2.32
CA CYS A 77 7.73 2.80 -2.23
C CYS A 77 8.10 2.04 -3.50
N THR A 78 7.29 1.06 -3.92
CA THR A 78 7.62 0.17 -5.04
C THR A 78 7.52 0.86 -6.41
N TYR A 79 6.55 1.78 -6.58
CA TYR A 79 6.29 2.45 -7.85
C TYR A 79 7.22 3.63 -8.10
N ALA A 80 7.38 4.51 -7.10
CA ALA A 80 8.16 5.74 -7.22
C ALA A 80 9.62 5.54 -6.81
N GLY A 81 9.88 4.63 -5.87
CA GLY A 81 11.20 4.43 -5.29
C GLY A 81 11.75 5.65 -4.59
N GLY A 82 13.03 5.91 -4.81
CA GLY A 82 13.76 7.02 -4.18
C GLY A 82 14.53 6.64 -2.92
N VAL A 83 14.62 5.33 -2.61
CA VAL A 83 15.37 4.83 -1.45
C VAL A 83 16.21 3.61 -1.80
N HIS A 84 17.24 3.35 -0.98
CA HIS A 84 18.12 2.20 -1.13
C HIS A 84 17.61 0.97 -0.36
N TYR A 85 18.28 -0.16 -0.60
CA TYR A 85 18.01 -1.47 -0.02
C TYR A 85 17.70 -1.45 1.49
N ASP A 86 18.55 -0.82 2.30
CA ASP A 86 18.40 -0.81 3.77
C ASP A 86 17.15 -0.06 4.23
N ALA A 87 16.75 1.00 3.52
CA ALA A 87 15.53 1.73 3.83
C ALA A 87 14.28 0.91 3.51
N ILE A 88 14.27 0.14 2.41
CA ILE A 88 13.14 -0.77 2.10
C ILE A 88 13.04 -1.88 3.16
N LYS A 89 14.17 -2.42 3.62
CA LYS A 89 14.19 -3.35 4.77
C LYS A 89 13.66 -2.72 6.05
N ALA A 90 14.11 -1.52 6.39
CA ALA A 90 13.64 -0.80 7.56
C ALA A 90 12.13 -0.51 7.48
N LEU A 91 11.62 -0.20 6.29
CA LEU A 91 10.19 -0.01 6.04
C LEU A 91 9.39 -1.29 6.33
N LYS A 92 9.87 -2.45 5.85
CA LYS A 92 9.24 -3.75 6.14
C LYS A 92 9.22 -4.05 7.62
N ILE A 93 10.33 -3.80 8.33
CA ILE A 93 10.41 -3.97 9.79
C ILE A 93 9.41 -3.05 10.50
N ALA A 94 9.38 -1.77 10.12
CA ALA A 94 8.47 -0.78 10.70
C ALA A 94 6.99 -1.12 10.48
N ALA A 95 6.65 -1.79 9.36
CA ALA A 95 5.29 -2.25 9.10
C ALA A 95 4.81 -3.32 10.08
N GLY A 96 5.71 -4.12 10.67
CA GLY A 96 5.36 -5.16 11.64
C GLY A 96 4.20 -6.05 11.19
N ASN A 97 3.10 -6.06 11.96
CA ASN A 97 1.89 -6.84 11.63
C ASN A 97 1.22 -6.43 10.31
N TYR A 98 1.57 -5.27 9.73
CA TYR A 98 1.02 -4.78 8.47
C TYR A 98 1.87 -5.12 7.24
N GLN A 99 2.90 -5.97 7.37
CA GLN A 99 3.78 -6.35 6.25
C GLN A 99 3.03 -6.90 5.03
N HIS A 100 1.97 -7.70 5.22
CA HIS A 100 1.16 -8.22 4.11
C HIS A 100 0.33 -7.13 3.42
N HIS A 101 -0.06 -6.07 4.12
CA HIS A 101 -0.68 -4.89 3.51
C HIS A 101 0.33 -4.09 2.70
N LEU A 102 1.54 -3.90 3.24
CA LEU A 102 2.66 -3.27 2.55
C LEU A 102 3.02 -4.05 1.25
N ALA A 103 3.12 -5.37 1.34
CA ALA A 103 3.38 -6.26 0.21
C ALA A 103 2.25 -6.23 -0.84
N GLN A 104 0.98 -6.19 -0.42
CA GLN A 104 -0.14 -6.00 -1.33
C GLN A 104 -0.01 -4.70 -2.13
N GLY A 105 0.39 -3.60 -1.49
CA GLY A 105 0.68 -2.33 -2.17
C GLY A 105 1.79 -2.45 -3.21
N ALA A 106 2.88 -3.14 -2.86
CA ALA A 106 3.99 -3.42 -3.75
C ALA A 106 3.57 -4.26 -4.97
N ALA A 107 2.74 -5.29 -4.78
CA ALA A 107 2.18 -6.09 -5.87
C ALA A 107 1.35 -5.26 -6.86
N PHE A 108 0.54 -4.31 -6.36
CA PHE A 108 -0.19 -3.36 -7.23
C PHE A 108 0.75 -2.45 -8.03
N ALA A 109 1.84 -1.97 -7.42
CA ALA A 109 2.84 -1.18 -8.13
C ALA A 109 3.55 -1.99 -9.22
N ALA A 110 3.91 -3.24 -8.93
CA ALA A 110 4.48 -4.16 -9.90
C ALA A 110 3.53 -4.40 -11.07
N LYS A 111 2.25 -4.69 -10.78
CA LYS A 111 1.23 -4.87 -11.82
C LYS A 111 1.05 -3.62 -12.67
N ALA A 112 1.04 -2.43 -12.06
CA ALA A 112 0.93 -1.18 -12.80
C ALA A 112 2.12 -0.97 -13.75
N ARG A 113 3.35 -1.24 -13.30
CA ARG A 113 4.57 -1.15 -14.13
C ARG A 113 4.61 -2.21 -15.23
N GLN A 114 4.18 -3.44 -14.93
CA GLN A 114 4.07 -4.52 -15.90
C GLN A 114 3.08 -4.15 -17.02
N ARG A 115 1.88 -3.67 -16.66
CA ARG A 115 0.88 -3.21 -17.65
C ARG A 115 1.35 -2.02 -18.47
N ALA A 116 2.20 -1.16 -17.91
CA ALA A 116 2.80 -0.04 -18.62
C ALA A 116 4.03 -0.45 -19.46
N GLY A 117 4.47 -1.71 -19.42
CA GLY A 117 5.66 -2.20 -20.13
C GLY A 117 6.96 -1.55 -19.66
N ASN A 118 7.02 -1.08 -18.41
CA ASN A 118 8.13 -0.27 -17.89
C ASN A 118 8.60 -0.69 -16.49
N LEU A 119 8.66 -1.99 -16.23
CA LEU A 119 9.28 -2.53 -15.01
C LEU A 119 10.71 -1.99 -14.86
N THR A 120 11.05 -1.63 -13.63
CA THR A 120 12.33 -1.01 -13.30
C THR A 120 13.11 -1.89 -12.33
N PRO A 121 14.45 -1.82 -12.29
CA PRO A 121 15.25 -2.51 -11.28
C PRO A 121 14.83 -2.17 -9.85
N HIS A 122 14.34 -0.94 -9.62
CA HIS A 122 13.82 -0.54 -8.32
C HIS A 122 12.54 -1.31 -7.95
N THR A 123 11.58 -1.43 -8.89
CA THR A 123 10.35 -2.20 -8.67
C THR A 123 10.66 -3.65 -8.36
N GLU A 124 11.62 -4.25 -9.08
CA GLU A 124 12.11 -5.61 -8.80
C GLU A 124 12.67 -5.73 -7.38
N LEU A 125 13.60 -4.84 -7.01
CA LEU A 125 14.19 -4.84 -5.68
C LEU A 125 13.14 -4.70 -4.56
N ALA A 126 12.19 -3.79 -4.73
CA ALA A 126 11.13 -3.58 -3.75
C ALA A 126 10.22 -4.81 -3.62
N CYS A 127 9.87 -5.49 -4.71
CA CYS A 127 9.12 -6.74 -4.67
C CYS A 127 9.90 -7.86 -3.98
N GLN A 128 11.20 -8.01 -4.27
CA GLN A 128 12.03 -9.02 -3.60
C GLN A 128 12.06 -8.82 -2.08
N LEU A 129 12.18 -7.57 -1.62
CA LEU A 129 12.24 -7.27 -0.19
C LEU A 129 10.87 -7.33 0.49
N LEU A 130 9.84 -6.73 -0.11
CA LEU A 130 8.52 -6.57 0.51
C LEU A 130 7.62 -7.79 0.28
N CYS A 131 7.61 -8.35 -0.93
CA CYS A 131 6.80 -9.50 -1.32
C CYS A 131 7.53 -10.84 -1.19
N GLY A 132 8.87 -10.85 -1.13
CA GLY A 132 9.66 -12.08 -1.07
C GLY A 132 9.78 -12.81 -2.42
N MET A 133 9.54 -12.13 -3.53
CA MET A 133 9.52 -12.70 -4.88
C MET A 133 9.82 -11.64 -5.95
N SER A 134 9.97 -12.05 -7.20
CA SER A 134 10.17 -11.11 -8.32
C SER A 134 8.97 -10.20 -8.52
N SER A 135 9.17 -9.08 -9.21
CA SER A 135 8.10 -8.16 -9.56
C SER A 135 7.06 -8.78 -10.49
N ASP A 136 7.46 -9.65 -11.42
CA ASP A 136 6.53 -10.39 -12.27
C ASP A 136 5.66 -11.37 -11.47
N ALA A 137 6.24 -12.14 -10.55
CA ALA A 137 5.49 -13.04 -9.68
C ALA A 137 4.52 -12.28 -8.76
N ALA A 138 4.97 -11.14 -8.21
CA ALA A 138 4.11 -10.27 -7.41
C ALA A 138 2.95 -9.68 -8.23
N ALA A 139 3.19 -9.33 -9.50
CA ALA A 139 2.15 -8.87 -10.41
C ALA A 139 1.16 -9.99 -10.76
N GLU A 140 1.65 -11.21 -11.01
CA GLU A 140 0.84 -12.39 -11.32
C GLU A 140 -0.12 -12.77 -10.17
N ILE A 141 0.32 -12.65 -8.91
CA ILE A 141 -0.57 -12.82 -7.74
C ILE A 141 -1.80 -11.92 -7.84
N THR A 142 -1.66 -10.71 -8.37
CA THR A 142 -2.80 -9.80 -8.53
C THR A 142 -3.77 -10.28 -9.59
N ASP A 143 -3.32 -10.95 -10.65
CA ASP A 143 -4.19 -11.51 -11.68
C ASP A 143 -4.95 -12.74 -11.14
N ILE A 144 -4.23 -13.66 -10.49
CA ILE A 144 -4.81 -14.87 -9.89
C ILE A 144 -5.88 -14.49 -8.87
N ALA A 145 -5.60 -13.50 -8.02
CA ALA A 145 -6.57 -13.05 -7.01
C ALA A 145 -7.83 -12.41 -7.61
N LEU A 146 -7.75 -11.93 -8.86
CA LEU A 146 -8.85 -11.29 -9.59
C LEU A 146 -9.84 -12.31 -10.17
N GLU A 147 -9.39 -13.55 -10.39
CA GLU A 147 -10.23 -14.61 -10.96
C GLU A 147 -11.44 -14.92 -10.07
N ASN A 148 -12.60 -15.15 -10.70
CA ASN A 148 -13.84 -15.55 -10.01
C ASN A 148 -14.26 -14.59 -8.87
N LEU A 149 -14.07 -13.28 -9.04
CA LEU A 149 -14.66 -12.28 -8.14
C LEU A 149 -16.16 -12.13 -8.47
N SER A 150 -17.01 -12.28 -7.46
CA SER A 150 -18.45 -12.03 -7.59
C SER A 150 -18.76 -10.55 -7.30
N PRO A 151 -19.57 -9.87 -8.15
CA PRO A 151 -20.03 -8.52 -7.88
C PRO A 151 -21.19 -8.47 -6.86
N GLU A 152 -21.74 -9.62 -6.46
CA GLU A 152 -22.97 -9.73 -5.66
C GLU A 152 -22.72 -9.85 -4.15
N GLU A 153 -21.46 -9.77 -3.71
CA GLU A 153 -21.10 -9.87 -2.29
C GLU A 153 -21.36 -8.56 -1.52
N GLU A 154 -21.65 -8.68 -0.22
CA GLU A 154 -21.79 -7.53 0.69
C GLU A 154 -20.49 -6.72 0.80
N THR A 155 -19.34 -7.39 0.69
CA THR A 155 -18.03 -6.74 0.63
C THR A 155 -17.71 -6.33 -0.81
N PRO A 156 -17.25 -5.08 -1.06
CA PRO A 156 -16.89 -4.67 -2.42
C PRO A 156 -15.84 -5.60 -3.05
N ALA A 157 -16.03 -6.01 -4.30
CA ALA A 157 -15.11 -6.89 -5.03
C ALA A 157 -13.64 -6.43 -4.99
N TYR A 158 -13.40 -5.11 -5.03
CA TYR A 158 -12.06 -4.54 -4.86
C TYR A 158 -11.43 -4.85 -3.49
N GLU A 159 -12.23 -4.88 -2.42
CA GLU A 159 -11.75 -5.27 -1.10
C GLU A 159 -11.48 -6.78 -1.01
N VAL A 160 -12.36 -7.59 -1.60
CA VAL A 160 -12.16 -9.05 -1.69
C VAL A 160 -10.84 -9.34 -2.40
N TRP A 161 -10.59 -8.67 -3.53
CA TRP A 161 -9.34 -8.78 -4.29
C TRP A 161 -8.11 -8.46 -3.44
N ARG A 162 -8.13 -7.31 -2.73
CA ARG A 162 -7.03 -6.92 -1.83
C ARG A 162 -6.78 -7.95 -0.73
N ARG A 163 -7.85 -8.45 -0.10
CA ARG A 163 -7.76 -9.48 0.95
C ARG A 163 -7.19 -10.79 0.44
N ARG A 164 -7.57 -11.23 -0.76
CA ARG A 164 -7.00 -12.42 -1.40
C ARG A 164 -5.49 -12.28 -1.62
N ILE A 165 -5.03 -11.12 -2.11
CA ILE A 165 -3.59 -10.82 -2.27
C ILE A 165 -2.87 -10.81 -0.92
N GLN A 166 -3.45 -10.14 0.08
CA GLN A 166 -2.89 -10.09 1.44
C GLN A 166 -2.74 -11.50 2.04
N GLY A 167 -3.74 -12.37 1.83
CA GLY A 167 -3.71 -13.76 2.28
C GLY A 167 -2.53 -14.56 1.70
N GLN A 168 -2.18 -14.34 0.43
CA GLN A 168 -1.00 -14.98 -0.18
C GLN A 168 0.29 -14.57 0.54
N PHE A 169 0.47 -13.28 0.80
CA PHE A 169 1.67 -12.79 1.51
C PHE A 169 1.70 -13.16 2.99
N GLN A 170 0.54 -13.30 3.63
CA GLN A 170 0.46 -13.76 5.01
C GLN A 170 0.91 -15.22 5.14
N LEU A 171 0.51 -16.09 4.21
CA LEU A 171 0.94 -17.49 4.18
C LEU A 171 2.44 -17.63 3.91
N LEU A 172 2.97 -16.83 2.97
CA LEU A 172 4.41 -16.84 2.66
C LEU A 172 5.27 -16.34 3.83
N GLY A 173 4.82 -15.30 4.53
CA GLY A 173 5.51 -14.78 5.71
C GLY A 173 5.44 -15.67 6.95
N ALA A 174 4.47 -16.58 7.02
CA ALA A 174 4.37 -17.57 8.11
C ALA A 174 5.32 -18.76 7.92
N ASN A 175 5.82 -18.98 6.70
CA ASN A 175 6.67 -20.10 6.32
C ASN A 175 8.15 -19.72 6.14
N ALA A 176 8.53 -18.47 6.43
CA ALA A 176 9.87 -17.91 6.27
C ALA A 176 10.51 -17.60 7.62
#